data_AF-A0A7J3M853-F1
#
_entry.id   AF-A0A7J3M853-F1
#
_cell.length_a   1.000
_cell.length_b   1.000
_cell.length_c   1.000
_cell.angle_alpha   90.00
_cell.angle_beta   90.00
_cell.angle_gamma   90.00
#
_symmetry.space_group_name_H-M   'P 1'
#
loop_
_entity.id
_entity.type
_entity.pdbx_description
1 polymer ?
#
loop_
_entity_poly.entity_id
_entity_poly.type
_entity_poly.pdbx_seq_one_letter_code
_entity_poly.pdbx_strand_id
1 'polypeptide(L)' 'MEKVFVRRRVINSILSYAKACHPREGILLLRGKIKGDIIRVEDVEVPPLSVRGEGFSSFPAYMLPIDFSIIG' A
#
# COMPACT_ATOMS: atom_id res chain seq x y z
N MET A 1 -3.13 22.84 0.90
CA MET A 1 -3.83 21.55 1.20
C MET A 1 -3.51 20.61 0.07
N GLU A 2 -2.87 19.49 0.39
CA GLU A 2 -2.57 18.45 -0.61
C GLU A 2 -3.86 17.73 -1.03
N LYS A 3 -3.99 17.45 -2.32
CA LYS A 3 -5.13 16.70 -2.89
C LYS A 3 -4.67 15.28 -3.22
N VAL A 4 -5.38 14.29 -2.66
CA VAL A 4 -5.11 12.88 -2.92
C VAL A 4 -6.15 12.33 -3.89
N PHE A 5 -5.70 11.77 -5.00
CA PHE A 5 -6.52 11.06 -5.96
C PHE A 5 -6.17 9.58 -5.92
N VAL A 6 -7.16 8.73 -5.65
CA VAL A 6 -6.98 7.27 -5.60
C VAL A 6 -7.75 6.65 -6.75
N ARG A 7 -7.07 5.83 -7.58
CA ARG A 7 -7.77 5.10 -8.64
C ARG A 7 -8.75 4.10 -8.03
N ARG A 8 -9.96 3.98 -8.60
CA ARG A 8 -10.96 3.03 -8.13
C ARG A 8 -10.45 1.58 -8.07
N ARG A 9 -9.57 1.19 -9.00
CA ARG A 9 -8.92 -0.11 -9.00
C ARG A 9 -8.09 -0.35 -7.73
N VAL A 10 -7.38 0.66 -7.23
CA VAL A 10 -6.61 0.56 -5.99
C VAL A 10 -7.52 0.21 -4.81
N ILE A 11 -8.64 0.92 -4.68
CA ILE A 11 -9.63 0.64 -3.63
C ILE A 11 -10.15 -0.81 -3.74
N ASN A 12 -10.49 -1.26 -4.94
CA ASN A 12 -10.95 -2.63 -5.16
C ASN A 12 -9.88 -3.67 -4.82
N SER A 13 -8.61 -3.41 -5.15
CA SER A 13 -7.48 -4.28 -4.81
C SER A 13 -7.30 -4.38 -3.30
N ILE A 14 -7.34 -3.25 -2.58
CA ILE A 14 -7.23 -3.21 -1.10
C ILE A 14 -8.35 -4.04 -0.47
N LEU A 15 -9.59 -3.84 -0.89
CA LEU A 15 -10.74 -4.58 -0.36
C LEU A 15 -10.66 -6.08 -0.67
N SER A 16 -10.20 -6.45 -1.86
CA SER A 16 -10.04 -7.84 -2.26
C SER A 16 -8.95 -8.53 -1.44
N TYR A 17 -7.82 -7.84 -1.23
CA TYR A 17 -6.74 -8.31 -0.38
C TYR A 17 -7.17 -8.47 1.09
N ALA A 18 -7.90 -7.49 1.64
CA ALA A 18 -8.42 -7.55 2.99
C ALA A 18 -9.35 -8.76 3.20
N LYS A 19 -10.26 -9.02 2.24
CA LYS A 19 -11.12 -10.22 2.26
C LYS A 19 -10.31 -11.52 2.23
N ALA A 20 -9.25 -11.58 1.42
CA ALA A 20 -8.39 -12.75 1.30
C ALA A 20 -7.48 -12.97 2.53
N CYS A 21 -7.12 -11.90 3.25
CA CYS A 21 -6.26 -12.00 4.43
C CYS A 21 -7.04 -12.25 5.73
N HIS A 22 -8.32 -11.89 5.79
CA HIS A 22 -9.15 -12.08 6.98
C HIS A 22 -9.14 -13.54 7.48
N PRO A 23 -8.99 -13.80 8.80
CA PRO A 23 -8.99 -12.85 9.92
C PRO A 23 -7.66 -12.16 10.21
N ARG A 24 -6.59 -12.51 9.48
CA ARG A 24 -5.25 -11.95 9.69
C ARG A 24 -5.17 -10.55 9.11
N GLU A 25 -4.39 -9.70 9.76
CA GLU A 25 -4.03 -8.40 9.24
C GLU A 25 -3.00 -8.54 8.12
N GLY A 26 -3.14 -7.70 7.10
CA GLY A 26 -2.20 -7.63 5.99
C GLY A 26 -1.75 -6.20 5.77
N ILE A 27 -0.52 -6.06 5.29
CA ILE A 27 0.10 -4.78 4.94
C ILE A 27 0.23 -4.66 3.43
N LEU A 28 0.03 -3.45 2.91
CA LEU A 28 0.18 -3.09 1.50
C LEU A 28 0.93 -1.77 1.39
N LEU A 29 1.70 -1.61 0.32
CA LEU A 29 2.36 -0.37 -0.07
C LEU A 29 1.50 0.35 -1.12
N LEU A 30 1.27 1.65 -0.92
CA LEU A 30 0.63 2.49 -1.93
C LEU A 30 1.68 2.99 -2.92
N ARG A 31 1.42 2.84 -4.22
CA ARG A 31 2.30 3.30 -5.28
C ARG A 31 1.65 4.34 -6.16
N GLY A 32 2.44 5.30 -6.63
CA GLY A 32 1.98 6.34 -7.50
C GLY A 32 2.98 7.48 -7.63
N LYS A 33 2.48 8.72 -7.72
CA LYS A 33 3.30 9.90 -8.02
C LYS A 33 2.82 11.12 -7.26
N ILE A 34 3.78 11.94 -6.83
CA ILE A 34 3.55 13.25 -6.23
C ILE A 34 3.95 14.33 -7.24
N LYS A 35 3.08 15.30 -7.50
CA LYS A 35 3.36 16.44 -8.39
C LYS A 35 2.81 17.72 -7.77
N GLY A 36 3.69 18.51 -7.15
CA GLY A 36 3.29 19.66 -6.33
C GLY A 36 2.34 19.19 -5.22
N ASP A 37 1.23 19.88 -5.04
CA ASP A 37 0.22 19.55 -4.02
C ASP A 37 -0.74 18.41 -4.43
N ILE A 38 -0.42 17.63 -5.46
CA ILE A 38 -1.28 16.54 -5.97
C ILE A 38 -0.57 15.20 -5.80
N ILE A 39 -1.18 14.32 -5.00
CA ILE A 39 -0.78 12.94 -4.83
C ILE A 39 -1.73 12.06 -5.64
N ARG A 40 -1.18 11.24 -6.54
CA ARG A 40 -1.95 10.25 -7.32
C ARG A 40 -1.54 8.85 -6.91
N VAL A 41 -2.44 8.11 -6.26
CA VAL A 41 -2.26 6.69 -5.94
C VAL A 41 -2.79 5.87 -7.12
N GLU A 42 -1.87 5.19 -7.80
CA GLU A 42 -2.13 4.49 -9.05
C GLU A 42 -2.15 2.97 -8.88
N ASP A 43 -1.42 2.43 -7.90
CA ASP A 43 -1.33 0.99 -7.66
C ASP A 43 -1.09 0.63 -6.18
N VAL A 44 -1.14 -0.67 -5.88
CA VAL A 44 -0.80 -1.23 -4.56
C VAL A 44 0.06 -2.48 -4.70
N GLU A 45 0.96 -2.70 -3.74
CA GLU A 45 1.87 -3.84 -3.75
C GLU A 45 1.99 -4.49 -2.38
N VAL A 46 2.21 -5.81 -2.34
CA VAL A 46 2.50 -6.53 -1.11
C VAL A 46 4.01 -6.41 -0.84
N PRO A 47 4.45 -5.88 0.32
CA PRO A 47 5.87 -5.75 0.60
C PRO A 47 6.54 -7.13 0.72
N PRO A 48 7.84 -7.23 0.39
CA PRO A 48 8.60 -8.47 0.56
C PRO A 48 8.63 -8.88 2.03
N LEU A 49 8.64 -10.19 2.28
CA LEU A 49 8.72 -10.76 3.63
C LEU A 49 7.61 -10.26 4.59
N SER A 50 6.43 -9.96 4.05
CA SER A 50 5.29 -9.48 4.83
C SER A 50 4.82 -10.54 5.84
N VAL A 51 4.79 -10.17 7.12
CA VAL A 51 4.17 -10.95 8.19
C VAL A 51 2.71 -10.55 8.31
N ARG A 52 1.83 -11.56 8.29
CA ARG A 52 0.38 -11.42 8.49
C ARG A 52 0.02 -12.10 9.79
N GLY A 53 -0.42 -11.36 10.80
CA GLY A 53 -0.74 -11.87 12.13
C GLY A 53 -2.19 -11.59 12.52
N GLU A 54 -2.60 -12.09 13.67
CA GLU A 54 -3.86 -11.67 14.31
C GLU A 54 -3.53 -10.49 15.23
N GLY A 55 -4.04 -9.29 14.90
CA GLY A 55 -3.73 -8.07 15.64
C GLY A 55 -2.41 -7.37 15.26
N PHE A 56 -1.70 -7.87 14.24
CA PHE A 56 -0.50 -7.20 13.72
C PHE A 56 -0.17 -7.58 12.27
N SER A 57 0.52 -6.67 11.58
CA SER A 57 1.24 -6.97 10.34
C SER A 57 2.55 -6.17 10.27
N SER A 58 3.59 -6.72 9.66
CA SER A 58 4.89 -6.06 9.57
C SER A 58 5.68 -6.51 8.36
N PHE A 59 6.70 -5.75 7.99
CA PHE A 59 7.68 -6.12 7.00
C PHE A 59 9.00 -5.38 7.30
N PRO A 60 10.16 -5.93 6.89
CA PRO A 60 11.44 -5.26 7.10
C PRO A 60 11.60 -4.08 6.12
N ALA A 61 11.20 -2.87 6.54
CA ALA A 61 11.23 -1.68 5.67
C ALA A 61 12.62 -1.33 5.13
N TYR A 62 13.68 -1.61 5.90
CA TYR A 62 15.06 -1.40 5.48
C TYR A 62 15.52 -2.32 4.32
N MET A 63 14.74 -3.35 3.98
CA MET A 63 14.99 -4.22 2.82
C MET A 63 14.26 -3.76 1.56
N LEU A 64 13.46 -2.69 1.61
CA LEU A 64 12.84 -2.16 0.41
C LEU A 64 13.92 -1.58 -0.53
N PRO A 65 13.87 -1.91 -1.83
CA PRO A 65 14.69 -1.20 -2.80
C PRO A 65 14.27 0.28 -2.84
N ILE A 66 15.19 1.14 -3.29
CA ILE A 66 14.86 2.55 -3.54
C ILE A 66 13.80 2.59 -4.65
N ASP A 67 12.57 2.93 -4.28
CA ASP A 67 11.44 3.09 -5.19
C ASP A 67 10.70 4.39 -4.88
N PHE A 68 10.93 5.41 -5.71
CA PHE A 68 10.29 6.73 -5.60
C PHE A 68 8.80 6.73 -5.95
N SER A 69 8.24 5.60 -6.39
CA SER A 69 6.81 5.47 -6.59
C SER A 69 6.05 5.16 -5.30
N ILE A 70 6.71 4.69 -4.23
CA ILE A 70 6.05 4.42 -2.96
C ILE A 70 5.63 5.77 -2.33
N ILE A 71 4.36 5.86 -1.94
CA ILE A 71 3.77 7.05 -1.32
C ILE A 71 3.70 6.82 0.19
N GLY A 72 4.39 7.63 0.98
CA GLY A 72 4.40 7.57 2.44
C GLY A 72 5.42 8.51 3.06
#